data_AF-A0A1G9WQQ8-F1
#
_entry.id   AF-A0A1G9WQQ8-F1
#
_cell.length_a   1.000
_cell.length_b   1.000
_cell.length_c   1.000
_cell.angle_alpha   90.00
_cell.angle_beta   90.00
_cell.angle_gamma   90.00
#
_symmetry.space_group_name_H-M   'P 1'
#
loop_
_entity.id
_entity.type
_entity.pdbx_description
1 polymer ?
#
loop_
_entity_poly.entity_id
_entity_poly.type
_entity_poly.pdbx_seq_one_letter_code
_entity_poly.pdbx_strand_id
1 'polypeptide(L)'
;MNARHMLSAMIKGVAAILVAIIISSLILSLLLRFTSLTEVSLKWVTTGLSFLSLFIGGFLSGKKGKEKGMMLGIGTALLFSLFVFLVQYLGYQTTFTSTQYLYHGIFLLLCMLGAIMGVNISSHK
;
A
#
# COMPACT_ATOMS: atom_id res chain seq x y z
N MET A 1 15.77 -14.43 -10.05
CA MET A 1 15.79 -13.46 -8.93
C MET A 1 15.79 -14.25 -7.63
N ASN A 2 16.80 -14.08 -6.78
CA ASN A 2 16.92 -14.85 -5.53
C ASN A 2 16.00 -14.27 -4.44
N ALA A 3 15.64 -15.09 -3.45
CA ALA A 3 14.70 -14.71 -2.39
C ALA A 3 15.06 -13.40 -1.65
N ARG A 4 16.35 -13.15 -1.39
CA ARG A 4 16.83 -11.90 -0.77
C ARG A 4 16.50 -10.66 -1.58
N HIS A 5 16.60 -10.74 -2.91
CA HIS A 5 16.27 -9.62 -3.79
C HIS A 5 14.76 -9.38 -3.86
N MET A 6 13.97 -10.46 -3.83
CA MET A 6 12.51 -10.37 -3.75
C MET A 6 12.07 -9.65 -2.49
N LEU A 7 12.59 -10.08 -1.34
CA LEU A 7 12.28 -9.47 -0.05
C LEU A 7 12.70 -7.99 -0.02
N SER A 8 13.89 -7.65 -0.53
CA SER A 8 14.34 -6.25 -0.60
C SER A 8 13.43 -5.39 -1.48
N ALA A 9 12.94 -5.92 -2.61
CA ALA A 9 11.99 -5.23 -3.47
C ALA A 9 10.64 -5.04 -2.77
N MET A 10 10.15 -6.07 -2.08
CA MET A 10 8.90 -5.99 -1.33
C MET A 10 8.98 -4.95 -0.20
N ILE A 11 10.06 -4.96 0.59
CA ILE A 11 10.30 -3.98 1.67
C ILE A 11 10.34 -2.55 1.12
N LYS A 12 10.97 -2.33 -0.04
CA LYS A 12 10.97 -1.00 -0.69
C LYS A 12 9.57 -0.56 -1.10
N GLY A 13 8.74 -1.49 -1.58
CA GLY A 13 7.32 -1.23 -1.84
C GLY A 13 6.56 -0.84 -0.58
N VAL A 14 6.71 -1.61 0.51
CA VAL A 14 6.08 -1.30 1.80
C VAL A 14 6.55 0.06 2.34
N ALA A 15 7.84 0.36 2.28
CA ALA A 15 8.37 1.66 2.68
C ALA A 15 7.76 2.80 1.87
N ALA A 16 7.61 2.63 0.54
CA ALA A 16 6.95 3.61 -0.31
C ALA A 16 5.48 3.82 0.07
N ILE A 17 4.75 2.75 0.41
CA ILE A 17 3.37 2.84 0.91
C ILE A 17 3.31 3.68 2.17
N LEU A 18 4.18 3.39 3.16
CA LEU A 18 4.21 4.11 4.43
C LEU A 18 4.54 5.59 4.23
N VAL A 19 5.52 5.91 3.39
CA VAL A 19 5.87 7.30 3.06
C VAL A 19 4.68 8.00 2.38
N ALA A 20 4.02 7.35 1.43
CA ALA A 20 2.85 7.91 0.75
C ALA A 20 1.69 8.17 1.72
N ILE A 21 1.44 7.27 2.68
CA ILE A 21 0.43 7.43 3.73
C ILE A 21 0.77 8.60 4.67
N ILE A 22 2.04 8.76 5.06
CA ILE A 22 2.50 9.86 5.92
C ILE A 22 2.30 11.20 5.21
N ILE A 23 2.73 11.30 3.94
CA ILE A 23 2.54 12.51 3.12
C ILE A 23 1.04 12.82 2.97
N SER A 24 0.24 11.81 2.66
CA SER A 24 -1.21 11.92 2.52
C SER A 24 -1.87 12.42 3.81
N SER A 25 -1.46 11.88 4.95
CA SER A 25 -1.95 12.30 6.27
C SER A 25 -1.59 13.75 6.59
N LEU A 26 -0.38 14.19 6.25
CA LEU A 26 0.04 15.57 6.44
C LEU A 26 -0.78 16.54 5.58
N ILE A 27 -0.97 16.21 4.30
CA ILE A 27 -1.79 17.00 3.37
C ILE A 27 -3.24 17.07 3.89
N LEU A 28 -3.81 15.93 4.30
CA LEU A 28 -5.17 15.88 4.80
C LEU A 28 -5.35 16.69 6.09
N SER A 29 -4.38 16.62 7.01
CA SER A 29 -4.36 17.43 8.23
C SER A 29 -4.35 18.93 7.95
N LEU A 30 -3.55 19.36 6.97
CA LEU A 30 -3.54 20.75 6.51
C LEU A 30 -4.87 21.15 5.87
N LEU A 31 -5.43 20.32 4.99
CA LEU A 31 -6.73 20.59 4.37
C LEU A 31 -7.83 20.72 5.43
N LEU A 32 -7.91 19.79 6.39
CA LEU A 32 -8.85 19.84 7.51
C LEU A 32 -8.74 21.12 8.34
N ARG A 33 -7.52 21.65 8.50
CA ARG A 33 -7.32 22.90 9.23
C ARG A 33 -7.89 24.12 8.51
N PHE A 34 -7.90 24.10 7.18
CA PHE A 34 -8.34 25.24 6.36
C PHE A 34 -9.72 25.04 5.72
N THR A 35 -10.37 23.89 5.92
CA THR A 35 -11.67 23.56 5.33
C THR A 35 -12.59 22.91 6.35
N SER A 36 -13.89 23.10 6.17
CA SER A 36 -14.95 22.46 6.97
C SER A 36 -15.34 21.09 6.43
N LEU A 37 -14.35 20.20 6.24
CA LEU A 37 -14.59 18.82 5.78
C LEU A 37 -15.36 18.01 6.83
N THR A 38 -16.37 17.27 6.38
CA THR A 38 -17.17 16.37 7.23
C THR A 38 -16.49 15.01 7.40
N GLU A 39 -16.78 14.28 8.49
CA GLU A 39 -16.21 12.96 8.75
C GLU A 39 -16.46 11.95 7.61
N VAL A 40 -17.62 12.03 6.95
CA VAL A 40 -17.96 11.17 5.81
C VAL A 40 -17.03 11.45 4.62
N SER A 41 -16.79 12.72 4.30
CA SER A 41 -15.87 13.10 3.22
C SER A 41 -14.43 12.65 3.52
N LEU A 42 -14.02 12.72 4.79
CA LEU A 42 -12.71 12.29 5.25
C LEU A 42 -12.49 10.78 5.05
N LYS A 43 -13.50 9.96 5.33
CA LYS A 43 -13.43 8.51 5.12
C LYS A 43 -13.22 8.15 3.65
N TRP A 44 -13.91 8.82 2.72
CA TRP A 44 -13.75 8.57 1.29
C TRP A 44 -12.38 9.02 0.77
N VAL A 45 -11.92 10.20 1.19
CA VAL A 45 -10.61 10.74 0.81
C VAL A 45 -9.47 9.86 1.32
N THR A 46 -9.50 9.46 2.58
CA THR A 46 -8.47 8.56 3.17
C THR A 46 -8.43 7.19 2.50
N THR A 47 -9.60 6.64 2.14
CA THR A 47 -9.69 5.38 1.40
C THR A 47 -9.08 5.51 0.01
N GLY A 48 -9.38 6.59 -0.73
CA GLY A 48 -8.79 6.86 -2.03
C GLY A 48 -7.28 7.03 -1.98
N LEU A 49 -6.76 7.76 -0.99
CA LEU A 49 -5.32 7.93 -0.77
C LEU A 49 -4.64 6.61 -0.40
N SER A 50 -5.31 5.75 0.36
CA SER A 50 -4.81 4.40 0.66
C SER A 50 -4.71 3.55 -0.61
N PHE A 51 -5.73 3.56 -1.47
CA PHE A 51 -5.69 2.88 -2.77
C PHE A 51 -4.53 3.36 -3.64
N LEU A 52 -4.33 4.67 -3.74
CA LEU A 52 -3.23 5.26 -4.50
C LEU A 52 -1.86 4.86 -3.91
N SER A 53 -1.72 4.92 -2.59
CA SER A 53 -0.48 4.55 -1.90
C SER A 53 -0.10 3.09 -2.15
N LEU A 54 -1.08 2.17 -2.08
CA LEU A 54 -0.87 0.74 -2.34
C LEU A 54 -0.49 0.46 -3.79
N PHE A 55 -1.13 1.16 -4.73
CA PHE A 55 -0.79 1.08 -6.16
C PHE A 55 0.65 1.55 -6.41
N ILE A 56 1.05 2.72 -5.88
CA ILE A 56 2.42 3.26 -5.98
C ILE A 56 3.43 2.30 -5.35
N GLY A 57 3.11 1.76 -4.18
CA GLY A 57 3.92 0.76 -3.49
C GLY A 57 4.17 -0.49 -4.30
N GLY A 58 3.11 -1.04 -4.88
CA GLY A 58 3.18 -2.16 -5.81
C GLY A 58 4.03 -1.82 -7.03
N PHE A 59 3.78 -0.67 -7.65
CA PHE A 59 4.55 -0.19 -8.79
C PHE A 59 6.06 -0.10 -8.50
N LEU A 60 6.44 0.45 -7.36
CA LEU A 60 7.85 0.54 -6.93
C LEU A 60 8.46 -0.83 -6.61
N SER A 61 7.70 -1.76 -6.02
CA SER A 61 8.20 -3.12 -5.76
C SER A 61 8.40 -3.90 -7.06
N GLY A 62 7.45 -3.77 -8.00
CA GLY A 62 7.48 -4.37 -9.33
C GLY A 62 8.63 -3.87 -10.19
N LYS A 63 9.03 -2.60 -10.08
CA LYS A 63 10.13 -2.02 -10.87
C LYS A 63 11.47 -2.76 -10.73
N LYS A 64 11.69 -3.54 -9.67
CA LYS A 64 12.92 -4.35 -9.48
C LYS A 64 12.69 -5.85 -9.73
N GLY A 65 11.50 -6.22 -10.18
CA GLY A 65 10.98 -7.57 -10.13
C GLY A 65 11.21 -8.47 -11.33
N LYS A 66 11.83 -7.95 -12.39
CA LYS A 66 11.94 -8.61 -13.70
C LYS A 66 10.59 -9.12 -14.22
N GLU A 67 10.27 -10.40 -14.07
CA GLU A 67 9.00 -11.00 -14.55
C GLU A 67 8.03 -11.34 -13.43
N LYS A 68 8.44 -11.19 -12.15
CA LYS A 68 7.64 -11.66 -11.00
C LYS A 68 6.73 -10.58 -10.41
N GLY A 69 6.14 -9.74 -11.27
CA GLY A 69 5.29 -8.62 -10.85
C GLY A 69 4.15 -9.02 -9.92
N MET A 70 3.38 -10.05 -10.31
CA MET A 70 2.28 -10.57 -9.50
C MET A 70 2.76 -11.06 -8.11
N MET A 71 3.85 -11.82 -8.07
CA MET A 71 4.39 -12.38 -6.82
C MET A 71 4.92 -11.30 -5.88
N LEU A 72 5.52 -10.23 -6.44
CA LEU A 72 5.98 -9.07 -5.68
C LEU A 72 4.84 -8.22 -5.16
N GLY A 73 3.81 -7.98 -5.98
CA GLY A 73 2.64 -7.22 -5.56
C GLY A 73 1.86 -7.91 -4.44
N ILE A 74 1.60 -9.22 -4.59
CA ILE A 74 0.98 -10.03 -3.51
C ILE A 74 1.85 -9.98 -2.25
N GLY A 75 3.15 -10.23 -2.37
CA GLY A 75 4.05 -10.22 -1.22
C GLY A 75 4.13 -8.87 -0.52
N THR A 76 4.19 -7.77 -1.28
CA THR A 76 4.16 -6.39 -0.74
C THR A 76 2.84 -6.10 -0.03
N ALA A 77 1.69 -6.47 -0.61
CA ALA A 77 0.38 -6.24 0.00
C ALA A 77 0.17 -7.08 1.27
N LEU A 78 0.65 -8.33 1.28
CA LEU A 78 0.60 -9.20 2.45
C LEU A 78 1.51 -8.68 3.57
N LEU A 79 2.74 -8.25 3.24
CA LEU A 79 3.63 -7.64 4.22
C LEU A 79 3.05 -6.34 4.79
N PHE A 80 2.45 -5.51 3.95
CA PHE A 80 1.76 -4.31 4.41
C PHE A 80 0.55 -4.65 5.30
N SER A 81 -0.28 -5.61 4.91
CA SER A 81 -1.44 -6.03 5.70
C SER A 81 -1.03 -6.66 7.03
N LEU A 82 0.06 -7.43 7.04
CA LEU A 82 0.68 -7.94 8.27
C LEU A 82 1.19 -6.81 9.16
N PHE A 83 1.83 -5.80 8.57
CA PHE A 83 2.28 -4.62 9.31
C PHE A 83 1.09 -3.89 9.96
N VAL A 84 0.02 -3.63 9.20
CA VAL A 84 -1.21 -3.01 9.73
C VAL A 84 -1.83 -3.86 10.83
N PHE A 85 -1.86 -5.19 10.66
CA PHE A 85 -2.37 -6.11 11.67
C PHE A 85 -1.55 -6.01 12.97
N LEU A 86 -0.23 -6.00 12.89
CA LEU A 86 0.65 -5.84 14.05
C LEU A 86 0.41 -4.51 14.76
N VAL A 87 0.29 -3.41 14.02
CA VAL A 87 -0.03 -2.09 14.61
C VAL A 87 -1.38 -2.13 15.32
N GLN A 88 -2.39 -2.72 14.69
CA GLN A 88 -3.75 -2.76 15.24
C GLN A 88 -3.85 -3.67 16.48
N TYR A 89 -3.30 -4.88 16.40
CA TYR A 89 -3.34 -5.87 17.47
C TYR A 89 -2.47 -5.46 18.66
N LEU A 90 -1.21 -5.10 18.40
CA LEU A 90 -0.24 -4.79 19.47
C LEU A 90 -0.40 -3.36 20.00
N GLY A 91 -0.71 -2.40 19.13
CA GLY A 91 -0.81 -0.98 19.48
C GLY A 91 -2.19 -0.56 19.98
N TYR A 92 -3.26 -1.06 19.35
CA TYR A 92 -4.64 -0.66 19.65
C TYR A 92 -5.48 -1.75 20.30
N GLN A 93 -4.92 -2.95 20.54
CA GLN A 93 -5.62 -4.09 21.14
C GLN A 93 -6.91 -4.47 20.39
N THR A 94 -6.91 -4.28 19.06
CA THR A 94 -8.06 -4.57 18.20
C THR A 94 -7.65 -5.48 17.04
N THR A 95 -8.59 -6.26 16.54
CA THR A 95 -8.40 -7.12 15.36
C THR A 95 -9.12 -6.54 14.16
N PHE A 96 -8.83 -7.08 12.96
CA PHE A 96 -9.55 -6.70 11.76
C PHE A 96 -11.04 -7.04 11.87
N THR A 97 -11.84 -6.06 11.49
CA THR A 97 -13.28 -6.23 11.26
C THR A 97 -13.54 -6.89 9.90
N SER A 98 -14.73 -7.48 9.70
CA SER A 98 -15.12 -8.11 8.42
C SER A 98 -14.99 -7.16 7.22
N THR A 99 -15.27 -5.87 7.40
CA THR A 99 -15.12 -4.85 6.36
C THR A 99 -13.65 -4.55 6.05
N GLN A 100 -12.75 -4.59 7.04
CA GLN A 100 -11.31 -4.42 6.82
C GLN A 100 -10.73 -5.55 5.98
N TYR A 101 -11.17 -6.80 6.16
CA TYR A 101 -10.75 -7.90 5.30
C TYR A 101 -11.06 -7.64 3.82
N LEU A 102 -12.23 -7.06 3.52
CA LEU A 102 -12.59 -6.65 2.16
C LEU A 102 -11.65 -5.56 1.62
N TYR A 103 -11.34 -4.54 2.43
CA TYR A 103 -10.38 -3.50 2.05
C TYR A 103 -8.98 -4.07 1.78
N HIS A 104 -8.50 -4.99 2.61
CA HIS A 104 -7.22 -5.68 2.39
C HIS A 104 -7.22 -6.52 1.11
N GLY A 105 -8.35 -7.11 0.74
CA GLY A 105 -8.53 -7.77 -0.56
C GLY A 105 -8.36 -6.79 -1.74
N ILE A 106 -8.99 -5.61 -1.66
CA ILE A 106 -8.84 -4.56 -2.68
C ILE A 106 -7.40 -4.02 -2.73
N PHE A 107 -6.78 -3.81 -1.57
CA PHE A 107 -5.37 -3.40 -1.48
C PHE A 107 -4.44 -4.41 -2.14
N LEU A 108 -4.70 -5.71 -1.99
CA LEU A 108 -3.96 -6.77 -2.66
C LEU A 108 -4.09 -6.67 -4.17
N LEU A 109 -5.31 -6.49 -4.69
CA LEU A 109 -5.54 -6.33 -6.12
C LEU A 109 -4.84 -5.10 -6.68
N LEU A 110 -4.96 -3.94 -6.02
CA LEU A 110 -4.32 -2.70 -6.47
C LEU A 110 -2.79 -2.79 -6.44
N CYS A 111 -2.24 -3.38 -5.39
CA CYS A 111 -0.79 -3.56 -5.27
C CYS A 111 -0.26 -4.56 -6.31
N MET A 112 -1.01 -5.64 -6.58
CA MET A 112 -0.72 -6.59 -7.66
C MET A 112 -0.70 -5.91 -9.02
N LEU A 113 -1.74 -5.13 -9.34
CA LEU A 113 -1.81 -4.37 -10.60
C LEU A 113 -0.66 -3.39 -10.74
N GLY A 114 -0.38 -2.61 -9.69
CA GLY A 114 0.76 -1.70 -9.65
C GLY A 114 2.07 -2.45 -9.91
N ALA A 115 2.29 -3.57 -9.24
CA ALA A 115 3.51 -4.35 -9.40
C ALA A 115 3.67 -4.95 -10.80
N ILE A 116 2.61 -5.47 -11.41
CA ILE A 116 2.61 -5.94 -12.81
C ILE A 116 2.98 -4.80 -13.77
N MET A 117 2.41 -3.61 -13.58
CA MET A 117 2.80 -2.45 -14.40
C MET A 117 4.25 -2.03 -14.17
N GLY A 118 4.73 -2.13 -12.92
CA GLY A 118 6.10 -1.78 -12.54
C GLY A 118 7.16 -2.66 -13.20
N VAL A 119 6.95 -3.98 -13.27
CA VAL A 119 7.90 -4.87 -13.96
C VAL A 119 7.98 -4.57 -15.45
N ASN A 120 6.83 -4.36 -16.11
CA ASN A 120 6.78 -4.12 -17.56
C ASN A 120 7.58 -2.87 -17.97
N ILE A 121 7.49 -1.79 -17.18
CA ILE A 121 8.24 -0.55 -17.45
C ILE A 121 9.75 -0.72 -17.22
N SER A 122 10.16 -1.54 -16.25
CA SER A 122 11.59 -1.80 -16.03
C SER A 122 12.19 -2.75 -17.07
N SER A 123 11.38 -3.61 -17.67
CA SER A 123 11.84 -4.56 -18.68
C SER A 123 12.15 -3.90 -20.03
N HIS A 124 11.66 -2.68 -20.25
CA HIS A 124 11.81 -1.94 -21.50
C HIS A 124 13.02 -0.96 -21.48
N LYS A 125 13.93 -1.12 -20.51
CA LYS A 125 15.21 -0.43 -20.37
C LYS A 125 16.35 -1.43 -20.46
#